data_AF-A0A417C095-F1
#
_entry.id   AF-A0A417C095-F1
#
_cell.length_a   1.000
_cell.length_b   1.000
_cell.length_c   1.000
_cell.angle_alpha   90.00
_cell.angle_beta   90.00
_cell.angle_gamma   90.00
#
_symmetry.space_group_name_H-M   'P 1'
#
loop_
_entity.id
_entity.type
_entity.pdbx_description
1 polymer ?
#
loop_
_entity_poly.entity_id
_entity_poly.type
_entity_poly.pdbx_seq_one_letter_code
_entity_poly.pdbx_strand_id
1 'polypeptide(L)'
;MNLLTKNKLTEHDVFEFMKGTFSGTHWLEDSLYIPEDLFQQMELEKIFNICLNHFSYFGVTTVIPSEWNNVKQVTKKDFPCSFKIIAEIDNWVQVCFETEECFTICGI
;
A
#
# COMPACT_ATOMS: atom_id res chain seq x y z
N MET A 1 -16.21 0.90 1.08
CA MET A 1 -15.04 1.64 1.58
C MET A 1 -14.29 0.62 2.38
N ASN A 2 -13.19 0.09 1.84
CA ASN A 2 -12.55 -1.13 2.35
C ASN A 2 -11.13 -0.88 2.88
N LEU A 3 -10.59 0.33 2.74
CA LEU A 3 -9.37 0.76 3.42
C LEU A 3 -9.68 1.08 4.88
N LEU A 4 -8.82 0.61 5.77
CA LEU A 4 -8.95 0.81 7.21
C LEU A 4 -7.97 1.88 7.70
N THR A 5 -8.40 2.64 8.70
CA THR A 5 -7.53 3.45 9.56
C THR A 5 -7.34 2.71 10.88
N LYS A 6 -6.33 3.09 11.66
CA LYS A 6 -5.99 2.42 12.93
C LYS A 6 -7.19 2.15 13.85
N ASN A 7 -8.07 3.13 14.01
CA ASN A 7 -9.27 3.01 14.85
C ASN A 7 -10.33 2.01 14.36
N LYS A 8 -10.17 1.47 13.15
CA LYS A 8 -11.06 0.49 12.52
C LYS A 8 -10.38 -0.86 12.31
N LEU A 9 -9.14 -1.02 12.79
CA LEU A 9 -8.41 -2.28 12.70
C LEU A 9 -9.05 -3.30 13.64
N THR A 10 -9.63 -4.36 13.09
CA THR A 10 -10.22 -5.48 13.85
C THR A 10 -9.58 -6.81 13.53
N GLU A 11 -8.71 -6.86 12.52
CA GLU A 11 -8.07 -8.05 11.97
C GLU A 11 -6.57 -8.01 12.25
N HIS A 12 -5.94 -9.19 12.28
CA HIS A 12 -4.54 -9.35 12.69
C HIS A 12 -3.58 -9.46 11.51
N ASP A 13 -4.02 -9.96 10.36
CA ASP A 13 -3.19 -10.13 9.15
C ASP A 13 -3.49 -8.99 8.16
N VAL A 14 -2.59 -8.00 8.11
CA VAL A 14 -2.80 -6.79 7.31
C VAL A 14 -1.53 -6.30 6.65
N PHE A 15 -1.72 -5.54 5.57
CA PHE A 15 -0.68 -4.70 4.99
C PHE A 15 -0.81 -3.29 5.54
N GLU A 16 0.18 -2.84 6.29
CA GLU A 16 0.32 -1.45 6.73
C GLU A 16 1.03 -0.64 5.65
N PHE A 17 0.40 0.44 5.21
CA PHE A 17 0.99 1.49 4.40
C PHE A 17 1.39 2.62 5.35
N MET A 18 2.68 2.65 5.67
CA MET A 18 3.30 3.58 6.59
C MET A 18 3.90 4.76 5.82
N LYS A 19 3.74 5.97 6.36
CA LYS A 19 4.36 7.17 5.82
C LYS A 19 5.88 7.15 6.04
N GLY A 20 6.65 7.51 5.01
CA GLY A 20 8.12 7.56 5.07
C GLY A 20 8.80 6.20 5.12
N THR A 21 10.06 6.20 5.57
CA THR A 21 10.89 4.99 5.70
C THR A 21 10.59 4.26 7.01
N PHE A 22 10.47 2.93 6.96
CA PHE A 22 10.29 2.12 8.17
C PHE A 22 11.40 2.36 9.21
N SER A 23 10.99 2.71 10.43
CA SER A 23 11.88 3.07 11.54
C SER A 23 11.87 2.03 12.67
N GLY A 24 11.35 0.83 12.42
CA GLY A 24 11.26 -0.24 13.42
C GLY A 24 9.99 -0.22 14.26
N THR A 25 9.03 0.66 13.96
CA THR A 25 7.73 0.74 14.66
C THR A 25 6.59 0.62 13.66
N HIS A 26 5.58 -0.15 14.03
CA HIS A 26 4.34 -0.36 13.28
C HIS A 26 3.18 0.40 13.91
N TRP A 27 2.03 0.36 13.26
CA TRP A 27 0.75 0.86 13.78
C TRP A 27 0.70 2.39 13.93
N LEU A 28 1.23 3.13 12.96
CA LEU A 28 1.22 4.59 13.02
C LEU A 28 -0.20 5.15 12.85
N GLU A 29 -0.48 6.27 13.53
CA GLU A 29 -1.82 6.88 13.50
C GLU A 29 -2.25 7.33 12.10
N ASP A 30 -1.27 7.70 11.27
CA ASP A 30 -1.47 8.17 9.90
C ASP A 30 -1.28 7.07 8.85
N SER A 31 -1.06 5.81 9.24
CA SER A 31 -0.99 4.68 8.30
C SER A 31 -2.37 4.31 7.73
N LEU A 32 -2.35 3.70 6.55
CA LEU A 32 -3.48 2.93 6.03
C LEU A 32 -3.27 1.44 6.25
N TYR A 33 -4.36 0.70 6.42
CA TYR A 33 -4.33 -0.74 6.57
C TYR A 33 -5.24 -1.42 5.55
N ILE A 34 -4.74 -2.51 4.98
CA ILE A 34 -5.48 -3.37 4.05
C ILE A 34 -5.48 -4.79 4.62
N PRO A 35 -6.65 -5.35 4.94
CA PRO A 35 -6.80 -6.79 5.22
C PRO A 35 -6.12 -7.68 4.19
N GLU A 36 -5.46 -8.76 4.63
CA GLU A 36 -4.84 -9.73 3.72
C GLU A 36 -5.86 -10.28 2.70
N ASP A 37 -7.06 -10.65 3.14
CA ASP A 37 -8.14 -11.15 2.28
C ASP A 37 -8.47 -10.17 1.15
N LEU A 38 -8.57 -8.88 1.48
CA LEU A 38 -8.83 -7.82 0.50
C LEU A 38 -7.63 -7.61 -0.42
N PHE A 39 -6.42 -7.68 0.13
CA PHE A 39 -5.18 -7.55 -0.61
C PHE A 39 -5.06 -8.63 -1.70
N GLN A 40 -5.36 -9.88 -1.33
CA GLN A 40 -5.40 -11.02 -2.24
C GLN A 40 -6.55 -10.90 -3.25
N GLN A 41 -7.78 -10.57 -2.80
CA GLN A 41 -8.94 -10.39 -3.67
C GLN A 41 -8.70 -9.34 -4.77
N MET A 42 -7.94 -8.29 -4.44
CA MET A 42 -7.63 -7.19 -5.34
C MET A 42 -6.32 -7.42 -6.13
N GLU A 43 -5.75 -8.63 -6.11
CA GLU A 43 -4.51 -8.99 -6.82
C GLU A 43 -3.33 -8.04 -6.53
N LEU A 44 -3.29 -7.40 -5.35
CA LEU A 44 -2.29 -6.36 -5.05
C LEU A 44 -0.88 -6.93 -5.00
N GLU A 45 -0.70 -8.17 -4.52
CA GLU A 45 0.59 -8.86 -4.56
C GLU A 45 1.14 -8.94 -5.98
N LYS A 46 0.31 -9.33 -6.95
CA LYS A 46 0.71 -9.49 -8.34
C LYS A 46 1.05 -8.14 -8.97
N ILE A 47 0.25 -7.11 -8.69
CA ILE A 47 0.51 -5.74 -9.16
C ILE A 47 1.85 -5.25 -8.59
N PHE A 48 2.08 -5.44 -7.29
CA PHE A 48 3.28 -4.95 -6.61
C PHE A 48 4.54 -5.71 -7.03
N ASN A 49 4.48 -7.02 -7.23
CA ASN A 49 5.57 -7.80 -7.80
C ASN A 49 5.96 -7.36 -9.23
N ILE A 50 5.01 -6.84 -10.01
CA ILE A 50 5.29 -6.30 -11.35
C ILE A 50 5.92 -4.91 -11.27
N CYS A 51 5.49 -4.09 -10.31
CA CYS A 51 5.72 -2.64 -10.36
C CYS A 51 6.81 -2.14 -9.41
N LEU A 52 7.04 -2.81 -8.28
CA LEU A 52 7.94 -2.38 -7.22
C LEU A 52 9.25 -3.14 -7.29
N ASN A 53 10.36 -2.49 -6.94
CA ASN A 53 11.63 -3.20 -6.81
C ASN A 53 11.61 -4.04 -5.53
N HIS A 54 11.55 -5.37 -5.70
CA HIS A 54 11.58 -6.36 -4.61
C HIS A 54 10.45 -6.20 -3.58
N PHE A 55 9.20 -6.29 -4.03
CA PHE A 55 8.07 -6.40 -3.10
C PHE A 55 8.27 -7.58 -2.14
N SER A 56 8.10 -7.31 -0.84
CA SER A 56 8.18 -8.30 0.23
C SER A 56 6.79 -8.52 0.84
N TYR A 57 6.24 -9.72 0.65
CA TYR A 57 4.92 -10.07 1.19
C TYR A 57 4.92 -10.12 2.72
N PHE A 58 5.95 -10.73 3.32
CA PHE A 58 6.14 -10.84 4.77
C PHE A 58 7.33 -9.99 5.20
N GLY A 59 7.25 -8.68 4.97
CA GLY A 59 8.34 -7.77 5.25
C GLY A 59 8.05 -6.34 4.82
N VAL A 60 9.13 -5.60 4.65
CA VAL A 60 9.13 -4.16 4.44
C VAL A 60 9.48 -3.86 2.99
N THR A 61 8.64 -3.08 2.32
CA THR A 61 8.88 -2.60 0.95
C THR A 61 8.79 -1.08 0.93
N THR A 62 9.92 -0.40 0.73
CA THR A 62 9.92 1.04 0.47
C THR A 62 9.49 1.32 -0.96
N VAL A 63 8.58 2.27 -1.14
CA VAL A 63 8.02 2.63 -2.43
C VAL A 63 8.25 4.11 -2.71
N ILE A 64 8.93 4.39 -3.82
CA ILE A 64 9.19 5.76 -4.28
C ILE A 64 8.15 6.23 -5.30
N PRO A 65 8.04 7.55 -5.58
CA PRO A 65 7.01 8.10 -6.47
C PRO A 65 6.98 7.48 -7.88
N SER A 66 8.13 7.14 -8.45
CA SER A 66 8.21 6.54 -9.79
C SER A 66 7.61 5.13 -9.83
N GLU A 67 7.85 4.32 -8.80
CA GLU A 67 7.28 2.98 -8.65
C GLU A 67 5.77 3.06 -8.42
N TRP A 68 5.31 3.98 -7.55
CA TRP A 68 3.87 4.17 -7.35
C TRP A 68 3.17 4.65 -8.61
N ASN A 69 3.78 5.55 -9.39
CA ASN A 69 3.23 5.93 -10.68
C ASN A 69 3.13 4.73 -11.63
N ASN A 70 4.10 3.82 -11.62
CA ASN A 70 4.03 2.58 -12.38
C ASN A 70 2.86 1.69 -11.93
N VAL A 71 2.66 1.51 -10.61
CA VAL A 71 1.50 0.80 -10.03
C VAL A 71 0.19 1.36 -10.60
N LYS A 72 0.02 2.68 -10.64
CA LYS A 72 -1.19 3.31 -11.19
C LYS A 72 -1.41 3.01 -12.66
N GLN A 73 -0.36 3.07 -13.48
CA GLN A 73 -0.46 2.80 -14.92
C GLN A 73 -0.78 1.33 -15.20
N VAL A 74 -0.06 0.40 -14.56
CA VAL A 74 -0.28 -1.04 -14.72
C VAL A 74 -1.66 -1.43 -14.23
N THR A 75 -2.09 -0.92 -13.07
CA THR A 75 -3.43 -1.22 -12.54
C THR A 75 -4.53 -0.77 -13.49
N LYS A 76 -4.44 0.47 -13.99
CA LYS A 76 -5.44 1.02 -14.92
C LYS A 76 -5.55 0.21 -16.21
N LYS A 77 -4.44 -0.34 -16.69
CA LYS A 77 -4.37 -1.07 -17.96
C LYS A 77 -4.75 -2.54 -17.82
N ASP A 78 -4.17 -3.22 -16.84
CA ASP A 78 -4.14 -4.69 -16.77
C ASP A 78 -5.00 -5.23 -15.60
N PHE A 79 -5.40 -4.39 -14.64
CA PHE A 79 -6.13 -4.79 -13.42
C PHE A 79 -7.32 -3.85 -13.10
N PRO A 80 -8.35 -3.78 -13.96
CA PRO A 80 -9.45 -2.82 -13.81
C PRO A 80 -10.26 -3.00 -12.50
N CYS A 81 -10.32 -4.22 -11.95
CA CYS A 81 -10.98 -4.50 -10.66
C CYS A 81 -10.27 -3.82 -9.48
N SER A 82 -8.94 -3.73 -9.53
CA SER A 82 -8.09 -3.16 -8.49
C SER A 82 -7.92 -1.65 -8.62
N PHE A 83 -8.33 -1.07 -9.75
CA PHE A 83 -8.20 0.37 -10.02
C PHE A 83 -8.83 1.23 -8.93
N LYS A 84 -10.00 0.82 -8.43
CA LYS A 84 -10.72 1.58 -7.39
C LYS A 84 -9.93 1.63 -6.07
N ILE A 85 -9.41 0.50 -5.59
CA ILE A 85 -8.66 0.48 -4.33
C ILE A 85 -7.33 1.21 -4.47
N ILE A 86 -6.63 1.07 -5.61
CA ILE A 86 -5.40 1.83 -5.89
C ILE A 86 -5.66 3.34 -5.92
N ALA A 87 -6.78 3.79 -6.51
CA ALA A 87 -7.16 5.20 -6.49
C ALA A 87 -7.51 5.71 -5.08
N GLU A 88 -8.13 4.87 -4.25
CA GLU A 88 -8.38 5.22 -2.84
C GLU A 88 -7.06 5.35 -2.05
N ILE A 89 -6.10 4.45 -2.25
CA ILE A 89 -4.76 4.51 -1.65
C ILE A 89 -3.98 5.73 -2.17
N ASP A 90 -4.10 6.05 -3.46
CA ASP A 90 -3.38 7.17 -4.08
C ASP A 90 -3.67 8.51 -3.40
N ASN A 91 -4.91 8.74 -2.94
CA ASN A 91 -5.26 9.95 -2.19
C ASN A 91 -4.38 10.14 -0.95
N TRP A 92 -4.07 9.04 -0.24
CA TRP A 92 -3.20 9.07 0.93
C TRP A 92 -1.72 9.14 0.54
N VAL A 93 -1.32 8.43 -0.52
CA VAL A 93 0.08 8.44 -1.01
C VAL A 93 0.49 9.83 -1.49
N GLN A 94 -0.41 10.58 -2.16
CA GLN A 94 -0.12 11.96 -2.56
C GLN A 94 0.19 12.84 -1.33
N VAL A 95 -0.58 12.71 -0.25
CA VAL A 95 -0.32 13.45 1.01
C VAL A 95 1.01 13.01 1.64
N CYS A 96 1.40 11.74 1.53
CA CYS A 96 2.70 11.29 2.00
C CYS A 96 3.83 11.98 1.24
N PHE A 97 3.75 12.03 -0.10
CA PHE A 97 4.76 12.62 -0.96
C PHE A 97 4.87 14.16 -0.86
N GLU A 98 3.95 14.84 -0.19
CA GLU A 98 4.11 16.26 0.15
C GLU A 98 5.24 16.52 1.16
N THR A 99 5.58 15.52 1.97
CA THR A 99 6.52 15.67 3.10
C THR A 99 7.60 14.59 3.16
N GLU A 100 7.41 13.47 2.46
CA GLU A 100 8.32 12.34 2.46
C GLU A 100 8.74 11.99 1.03
N GLU A 101 9.95 11.44 0.89
CA GLU A 101 10.46 10.96 -0.42
C GLU A 101 9.90 9.57 -0.78
N CYS A 102 9.28 8.87 0.17
CA CYS A 102 8.75 7.52 0.00
C CYS A 102 7.58 7.25 0.97
N PHE A 103 6.94 6.11 0.78
CA PHE A 103 6.16 5.43 1.83
C PHE A 103 6.62 3.98 1.91
N THR A 104 6.18 3.26 2.94
CA THR A 104 6.58 1.88 3.17
C THR A 104 5.37 0.98 3.32
N ILE A 105 5.41 -0.20 2.67
CA ILE A 105 4.41 -1.26 2.83
C ILE A 105 5.01 -2.32 3.74
N CYS A 106 4.33 -2.64 4.84
CA CYS A 106 4.70 -3.68 5.78
C CYS A 106 3.62 -4.77 5.77
N GLY A 107 3.96 -6.01 5.41
CA GLY A 107 3.10 -7.16 5.68
C GLY A 107 3.37 -7.70 7.07
N ILE A 108 2.35 -7.71 7.94
CA ILE A 108 2.44 -7.97 9.38
C ILE A 108 1.35 -8.94 9.82
#